data_AF-A0A085F462-F1
#
_entry.id   AF-A0A085F462-F1
#
_cell.length_a   1.000
_cell.length_b   1.000
_cell.length_c   1.000
_cell.angle_alpha   90.00
_cell.angle_beta   90.00
_cell.angle_gamma   90.00
#
_symmetry.space_group_name_H-M   'P 1'
#
loop_
_entity.id
_entity.type
_entity.pdbx_description
1 polymer ?
#
loop_
_entity_poly.entity_id
_entity_poly.type
_entity_poly.pdbx_seq_one_letter_code
_entity_poly.pdbx_strand_id
1 'polypeptide(L)'
;MAQKVFSDDNVAATVPIIAPPFSFPPEDTSHTYLVTAKSRGDRSIALTGTNRGSFVGAIVAWIGDRWQTISFESRHEMMTAYLLLSHPKLTDLREQVRSPGYVDEDGVHHDHVFDFVATIDGEDHAIACKLQSSTDRLNFRATLGLLASQMGDFADTVDLVVEGAFSRTRAFNAELFHFLRWEHDQEADEVLLGLVSSLEGVTTVAAIVAASGLKGRGWRSLVRMCAHHRVAVVRGRIDDYTTLIARDIAA
;
A
#
# COMPACT_ATOMS: atom_id res chain seq x y z
N MET A 1 -12.40 -2.68 -15.34
CA MET A 1 -11.79 -1.39 -15.00
C MET A 1 -10.95 -1.60 -13.74
N ALA A 2 -9.63 -1.40 -13.79
CA ALA A 2 -8.72 -1.48 -12.64
C ALA A 2 -8.47 -0.07 -12.03
N GLN A 3 -9.42 0.84 -12.26
CA GLN A 3 -9.18 2.27 -12.17
C GLN A 3 -9.49 2.81 -10.77
N LYS A 4 -10.38 2.22 -9.97
CA LYS A 4 -10.83 2.88 -8.73
C LYS A 4 -9.77 2.88 -7.60
N VAL A 5 -9.14 1.74 -7.29
CA VAL A 5 -8.17 1.64 -6.17
C VAL A 5 -6.85 2.38 -6.43
N PHE A 6 -6.41 2.44 -7.70
CA PHE A 6 -5.10 3.00 -8.06
C PHE A 6 -5.16 4.23 -8.99
N SER A 7 -6.35 4.77 -9.31
CA SER A 7 -6.49 5.94 -10.20
C SER A 7 -5.66 7.12 -9.73
N ASP A 8 -5.12 7.82 -10.72
CA ASP A 8 -4.36 9.06 -10.56
C ASP A 8 -5.23 10.22 -10.01
N ASP A 9 -6.55 10.06 -9.92
CA ASP A 9 -7.47 11.09 -9.41
C ASP A 9 -7.30 11.37 -7.90
N ASN A 10 -6.62 10.47 -7.16
CA ASN A 10 -6.19 10.72 -5.77
C ASN A 10 -4.94 11.63 -5.66
N VAL A 11 -4.40 12.11 -6.80
CA VAL A 11 -3.25 13.04 -6.84
C VAL A 11 -3.71 14.50 -6.88
N ALA A 12 -4.95 14.78 -7.32
CA ALA A 12 -5.44 16.14 -7.60
C ALA A 12 -6.56 16.64 -6.67
N ALA A 13 -7.13 15.80 -5.80
CA ALA A 13 -8.05 16.30 -4.78
C ALA A 13 -7.24 16.93 -3.64
N THR A 14 -7.22 18.26 -3.56
CA THR A 14 -6.86 19.02 -2.37
C THR A 14 -7.87 18.68 -1.26
N VAL A 15 -7.69 17.52 -0.63
CA VAL A 15 -8.33 17.22 0.64
C VAL A 15 -7.60 18.09 1.66
N PRO A 16 -8.29 18.98 2.40
CA PRO A 16 -7.65 19.68 3.50
C PRO A 16 -7.05 18.64 4.43
N ILE A 17 -5.73 18.71 4.64
CA ILE A 17 -5.00 17.79 5.51
C ILE A 17 -5.36 18.13 6.95
N ILE A 18 -6.56 17.76 7.37
CA ILE A 18 -6.75 17.25 8.73
C ILE A 18 -6.46 15.77 8.59
N ALA A 19 -5.18 15.41 8.38
CA ALA A 19 -4.76 14.06 8.68
C ALA A 19 -5.04 13.91 10.17
N PRO A 20 -5.98 13.04 10.62
CA PRO A 20 -5.86 12.58 12.00
C PRO A 20 -4.41 12.08 12.14
N PRO A 21 -3.74 12.34 13.27
CA PRO A 21 -2.43 11.75 13.49
C PRO A 21 -2.60 10.28 13.18
N PHE A 22 -1.90 9.77 12.16
CA PHE A 22 -1.77 8.35 12.00
C PHE A 22 -1.33 7.87 13.38
N SER A 23 -2.15 7.04 14.03
CA SER A 23 -1.82 6.54 15.35
C SER A 23 -0.54 5.75 15.18
N PHE A 24 0.59 6.40 15.49
CA PHE A 24 1.81 5.66 15.67
C PHE A 24 1.50 4.59 16.70
N PRO A 25 2.02 3.35 16.53
CA PRO A 25 2.04 2.44 17.64
C PRO A 25 2.63 3.21 18.83
N PRO A 26 1.99 3.17 20.02
CA PRO A 26 2.49 3.90 21.18
C PRO A 26 3.97 3.59 21.35
N GLU A 27 4.77 4.63 21.61
CA GLU A 27 6.22 4.50 21.79
C GLU A 27 6.49 3.57 22.97
N ASP A 28 6.73 2.30 22.68
CA ASP A 28 7.13 1.32 23.69
C ASP A 28 8.63 1.44 23.88
N THR A 29 9.02 2.21 24.90
CA THR A 29 10.41 2.37 25.33
C THR A 29 10.93 1.15 26.09
N SER A 30 10.07 0.16 26.36
CA SER A 30 10.53 -1.14 26.80
C SER A 30 11.12 -1.89 25.60
N HIS A 31 12.33 -2.42 25.73
CA HIS A 31 12.92 -3.32 24.72
C HIS A 31 12.19 -4.69 24.68
N THR A 32 10.86 -4.67 24.74
CA THR A 32 10.02 -5.86 24.79
C THR A 32 9.57 -6.17 23.38
N TYR A 33 9.76 -7.42 22.97
CA TYR A 33 9.23 -7.93 21.72
C TYR A 33 7.70 -7.82 21.73
N LEU A 34 7.14 -6.96 20.87
CA LEU A 34 5.69 -6.89 20.67
C LEU A 34 5.27 -8.07 19.79
N VAL A 35 4.39 -8.93 20.31
CA VAL A 35 3.84 -10.05 19.56
C VAL A 35 2.95 -9.49 18.44
N THR A 36 3.31 -9.76 17.19
CA THR A 36 2.49 -9.40 16.04
C THR A 36 1.23 -10.26 16.01
N ALA A 37 0.08 -9.68 15.63
CA ALA A 37 -1.07 -10.49 15.29
C ALA A 37 -0.69 -11.41 14.11
N LYS A 38 -1.13 -12.66 14.19
CA LYS A 38 -0.90 -13.65 13.14
C LYS A 38 -1.60 -13.21 11.85
N SER A 39 -1.15 -13.80 10.73
CA SER A 39 -1.88 -13.79 9.46
C SER A 39 -3.35 -14.11 9.69
N ARG A 40 -4.22 -13.36 9.01
CA ARG A 40 -5.68 -13.57 9.02
C ARG A 40 -6.17 -14.29 7.75
N GLY A 41 -5.25 -14.88 6.98
CA GLY A 41 -5.61 -15.61 5.78
C GLY A 41 -6.38 -16.89 6.08
N ASP A 42 -7.42 -17.16 5.28
CA ASP A 42 -8.24 -18.37 5.39
C ASP A 42 -7.49 -19.61 4.88
N ARG A 43 -6.36 -19.40 4.20
CA ARG A 43 -5.49 -20.44 3.66
C ARG A 43 -4.08 -20.29 4.20
N SER A 44 -3.48 -21.42 4.59
CA SER A 44 -2.06 -21.47 4.91
C SER A 44 -1.21 -21.32 3.64
N ILE A 45 -0.22 -20.45 3.72
CA ILE A 45 0.79 -20.29 2.68
C ILE A 45 1.96 -21.23 2.97
N ALA A 46 2.46 -21.91 1.94
CA ALA A 46 3.65 -22.73 2.06
C ALA A 46 4.89 -21.82 2.18
N LEU A 47 5.38 -21.60 3.41
CA LEU A 47 6.58 -20.78 3.67
C LEU A 47 7.88 -21.35 3.08
N THR A 48 7.85 -22.60 2.64
CA THR A 48 8.91 -23.22 1.84
C THR A 48 8.48 -23.27 0.39
N GLY A 49 9.12 -22.45 -0.45
CA GLY A 49 8.91 -22.49 -1.88
C GLY A 49 9.07 -23.92 -2.41
N THR A 50 8.04 -24.43 -3.08
CA THR A 50 8.06 -25.79 -3.67
C THR A 50 8.97 -25.86 -4.91
N ASN A 51 9.38 -24.71 -5.46
CA ASN A 51 10.33 -24.61 -6.56
C ASN A 51 11.31 -23.44 -6.36
N ARG A 52 12.42 -23.43 -7.12
CA ARG A 52 13.48 -22.39 -7.05
C ARG A 52 13.02 -20.98 -7.47
N GLY A 53 11.80 -20.83 -8.00
CA GLY A 53 11.22 -19.57 -8.44
C GLY A 53 10.12 -19.02 -7.51
N SER A 54 9.80 -19.72 -6.43
CA SER A 54 8.80 -19.28 -5.45
C SER A 54 9.27 -18.01 -4.75
N PHE A 55 8.42 -16.98 -4.74
CA PHE A 55 8.66 -15.74 -4.01
C PHE A 55 7.58 -15.61 -2.93
N VAL A 56 7.84 -16.23 -1.79
CA VAL A 56 6.90 -16.33 -0.66
C VAL A 56 7.49 -15.61 0.54
N GLY A 57 6.66 -14.93 1.31
CA GLY A 57 7.11 -14.25 2.51
C GLY A 57 5.98 -13.60 3.29
N ALA A 58 6.35 -12.68 4.17
CA ALA A 58 5.39 -11.90 4.92
C ALA A 58 5.88 -10.46 5.17
N ILE A 59 4.93 -9.54 5.29
CA ILE A 59 5.11 -8.14 5.67
C ILE A 59 4.54 -7.97 7.07
N VAL A 60 5.26 -7.29 7.96
CA VAL A 60 4.71 -6.88 9.26
C VAL A 60 4.28 -5.42 9.13
N ALA A 61 3.00 -5.15 9.35
CA ALA A 61 2.43 -3.81 9.19
C ALA A 61 1.56 -3.44 10.39
N TRP A 62 1.55 -2.17 10.75
CA TRP A 62 0.58 -1.61 11.67
C TRP A 62 -0.62 -1.10 10.87
N ILE A 63 -1.80 -1.66 11.13
CA ILE A 63 -3.03 -1.44 10.34
C ILE A 63 -4.18 -1.23 11.31
N GLY A 64 -4.89 -0.13 11.15
CA GLY A 64 -5.88 0.33 12.13
C GLY A 64 -5.20 0.64 13.46
N ASP A 65 -5.22 -0.32 14.37
CA ASP A 65 -4.80 -0.21 15.76
C ASP A 65 -3.90 -1.37 16.23
N ARG A 66 -3.35 -2.16 15.29
CA ARG A 66 -2.58 -3.36 15.64
C ARG A 66 -1.46 -3.68 14.65
N TRP A 67 -0.43 -4.37 15.15
CA TRP A 67 0.56 -5.04 14.32
C TRP A 67 -0.04 -6.32 13.75
N GLN A 68 0.08 -6.51 12.43
CA GLN A 68 -0.39 -7.70 11.73
C GLN A 68 0.69 -8.20 10.76
N THR A 69 0.79 -9.51 10.65
CA THR A 69 1.56 -10.18 9.60
C THR A 69 0.68 -10.39 8.36
N ILE A 70 1.14 -9.96 7.19
CA ILE A 70 0.47 -10.15 5.89
C ILE A 70 1.35 -11.06 5.05
N SER A 71 0.88 -12.27 4.74
CA SER A 71 1.61 -13.21 3.90
C SER A 71 1.36 -12.99 2.40
N PHE A 72 2.33 -13.33 1.56
CA PHE A 72 2.24 -13.26 0.10
C PHE A 72 2.91 -14.47 -0.56
N GLU A 73 2.40 -14.91 -1.71
CA GLU A 73 2.91 -16.06 -2.50
C GLU A 73 3.64 -15.62 -3.78
N SER A 74 3.60 -14.33 -4.12
CA SER A 74 4.30 -13.78 -5.28
C SER A 74 4.85 -12.37 -5.06
N ARG A 75 5.82 -11.98 -5.90
CA ARG A 75 6.39 -10.62 -5.88
C ARG A 75 5.35 -9.57 -6.29
N HIS A 76 4.41 -9.93 -7.16
CA HIS A 76 3.33 -9.04 -7.59
C HIS A 76 2.35 -8.78 -6.44
N GLU A 77 2.03 -9.80 -5.65
CA GLU A 77 1.27 -9.65 -4.40
C GLU A 77 2.01 -8.79 -3.37
N MET A 78 3.31 -9.04 -3.14
CA MET A 78 4.11 -8.22 -2.23
C MET A 78 4.08 -6.73 -2.62
N MET A 79 4.26 -6.43 -3.91
CA MET A 79 4.20 -5.06 -4.42
C MET A 79 2.81 -4.44 -4.28
N THR A 80 1.76 -5.22 -4.52
CA THR A 80 0.37 -4.79 -4.33
C THR A 80 0.09 -4.48 -2.85
N ALA A 81 0.55 -5.34 -1.94
CA ALA A 81 0.43 -5.13 -0.50
C ALA A 81 1.11 -3.84 -0.06
N TYR A 82 2.35 -3.55 -0.51
CA TYR A 82 3.00 -2.27 -0.19
C TYR A 82 2.22 -1.06 -0.69
N LEU A 83 1.63 -1.13 -1.89
CA LEU A 83 0.80 -0.06 -2.41
C LEU A 83 -0.47 0.15 -1.57
N LEU A 84 -1.15 -0.94 -1.18
CA LEU A 84 -2.31 -0.88 -0.29
C LEU A 84 -1.94 -0.29 1.07
N LEU A 85 -0.85 -0.77 1.68
CA LEU A 85 -0.32 -0.26 2.96
C LEU A 85 0.12 1.21 2.91
N SER A 86 0.43 1.72 1.71
CA SER A 86 0.73 3.14 1.50
C SER A 86 -0.52 4.01 1.35
N HIS A 87 -1.71 3.42 1.21
CA HIS A 87 -2.96 4.14 1.02
C HIS A 87 -3.40 4.86 2.32
N PRO A 88 -3.65 6.18 2.29
CA PRO A 88 -3.85 6.96 3.51
C PRO A 88 -5.16 6.65 4.24
N LYS A 89 -6.15 6.10 3.53
CA LYS A 89 -7.46 5.73 4.06
C LYS A 89 -7.63 4.22 4.32
N LEU A 90 -6.55 3.45 4.25
CA LEU A 90 -6.59 2.03 4.57
C LEU A 90 -6.84 1.85 6.07
N THR A 91 -7.91 1.14 6.44
CA THR A 91 -8.23 0.82 7.84
C THR A 91 -8.08 -0.67 8.15
N ASP A 92 -8.23 -1.54 7.16
CA ASP A 92 -8.02 -2.97 7.31
C ASP A 92 -7.42 -3.61 6.05
N LEU A 93 -6.63 -4.66 6.23
CA LEU A 93 -6.10 -5.48 5.13
C LEU A 93 -6.02 -6.94 5.56
N ARG A 94 -6.63 -7.81 4.75
CA ARG A 94 -6.63 -9.27 4.93
C ARG A 94 -6.06 -9.90 3.66
N GLU A 95 -5.16 -10.87 3.79
CA GLU A 95 -4.66 -11.66 2.68
C GLU A 95 -5.41 -12.99 2.52
N GLN A 96 -5.38 -13.60 1.34
CA GLN A 96 -5.85 -14.98 1.09
C GLN A 96 -7.26 -15.27 1.65
N VAL A 97 -8.21 -14.38 1.35
CA VAL A 97 -9.57 -14.43 1.89
C VAL A 97 -10.47 -15.27 0.99
N ARG A 98 -11.13 -16.29 1.54
CA ARG A 98 -12.04 -17.16 0.80
C ARG A 98 -13.37 -16.44 0.56
N SER A 99 -13.74 -16.33 -0.71
CA SER A 99 -15.06 -15.85 -1.11
C SER A 99 -16.14 -16.91 -0.90
N PRO A 100 -17.43 -16.55 -0.92
CA PRO A 100 -18.55 -17.50 -0.97
C PRO A 100 -18.55 -18.44 -2.19
N GLY A 101 -17.65 -18.22 -3.16
CA GLY A 101 -17.63 -18.90 -4.44
C GLY A 101 -18.61 -18.29 -5.45
N TYR A 102 -18.70 -18.90 -6.63
CA TYR A 102 -19.61 -18.49 -7.68
C TYR A 102 -20.10 -19.71 -8.46
N VAL A 103 -21.28 -19.59 -9.05
CA VAL A 103 -21.82 -20.59 -9.98
C VAL A 103 -21.58 -20.11 -11.41
N ASP A 104 -21.01 -20.97 -12.25
CA ASP A 104 -20.77 -20.68 -13.66
C ASP A 104 -22.02 -20.89 -14.54
N GLU A 105 -21.86 -20.67 -15.85
CA GLU A 105 -22.95 -20.82 -16.83
C GLU A 105 -23.48 -22.25 -16.95
N ASP A 106 -22.68 -23.25 -16.57
CA ASP A 106 -23.03 -24.67 -16.58
C ASP A 106 -23.69 -25.13 -15.25
N GLY A 107 -23.86 -24.22 -14.28
CA GLY A 107 -24.45 -24.51 -12.97
C GLY A 107 -23.46 -25.15 -11.98
N VAL A 108 -22.16 -25.13 -12.27
CA VAL A 108 -21.13 -25.69 -11.41
C VAL A 108 -20.66 -24.63 -10.41
N HIS A 109 -20.61 -25.00 -9.12
CA HIS A 109 -20.07 -24.13 -8.07
C HIS A 109 -18.54 -24.21 -8.04
N HIS A 110 -17.91 -23.04 -7.98
CA HIS A 110 -16.47 -22.86 -7.93
C HIS A 110 -16.08 -22.01 -6.73
N ASP A 111 -15.05 -22.47 -6.01
CA ASP A 111 -14.40 -21.69 -4.97
C ASP A 111 -13.46 -20.63 -5.57
N HIS A 112 -13.40 -19.47 -4.93
CA HIS A 112 -12.38 -18.45 -5.22
C HIS A 112 -11.79 -17.90 -3.93
N VAL A 113 -10.48 -17.67 -3.94
CA VAL A 113 -9.74 -17.01 -2.86
C VAL A 113 -9.16 -15.73 -3.45
N PHE A 114 -9.52 -14.60 -2.86
CA PHE A 114 -8.93 -13.30 -3.19
C PHE A 114 -7.57 -13.17 -2.53
N ASP A 115 -6.61 -12.60 -3.26
CA ASP A 115 -5.27 -12.38 -2.73
C ASP A 115 -5.30 -11.39 -1.58
N PHE A 116 -6.14 -10.35 -1.67
CA PHE A 116 -6.41 -9.41 -0.58
C PHE A 116 -7.88 -9.01 -0.48
N VAL A 117 -8.31 -8.62 0.72
CA VAL A 117 -9.48 -7.76 0.95
C VAL A 117 -8.99 -6.54 1.74
N ALA A 118 -9.16 -5.36 1.15
CA ALA A 118 -8.72 -4.09 1.74
C ALA A 118 -9.93 -3.22 2.07
N THR A 119 -10.02 -2.73 3.31
CA THR A 119 -11.03 -1.75 3.71
C THR A 119 -10.43 -0.36 3.55
N ILE A 120 -10.97 0.42 2.62
CA ILE A 120 -10.48 1.75 2.26
C ILE A 120 -11.66 2.72 2.32
N ASP A 121 -11.54 3.76 3.16
CA ASP A 121 -12.63 4.75 3.33
C ASP A 121 -13.98 4.12 3.76
N GLY A 122 -13.93 2.95 4.40
CA GLY A 122 -15.10 2.17 4.79
C GLY A 122 -15.68 1.26 3.71
N GLU A 123 -15.14 1.26 2.48
CA GLU A 123 -15.50 0.31 1.42
C GLU A 123 -14.54 -0.90 1.43
N ASP A 124 -15.08 -2.11 1.32
CA ASP A 124 -14.33 -3.35 1.20
C ASP A 124 -14.03 -3.66 -0.29
N HIS A 125 -12.75 -3.77 -0.60
CA HIS A 125 -12.23 -4.08 -1.93
C HIS A 125 -11.64 -5.50 -1.96
N ALA A 126 -12.31 -6.42 -2.66
CA ALA A 126 -11.79 -7.76 -2.90
C ALA A 126 -10.86 -7.78 -4.12
N ILE A 127 -9.58 -8.09 -3.89
CA ILE A 127 -8.50 -7.85 -4.85
C ILE A 127 -7.89 -9.17 -5.31
N ALA A 128 -7.85 -9.35 -6.63
CA ALA A 128 -7.13 -10.44 -7.28
C ALA A 128 -5.89 -9.91 -8.02
N CYS A 129 -4.73 -10.50 -7.74
CA CYS A 129 -3.45 -10.20 -8.35
C CYS A 129 -3.15 -11.23 -9.44
N LYS A 130 -2.94 -10.80 -10.69
CA LYS A 130 -2.64 -11.70 -11.81
C LYS A 130 -1.54 -11.18 -12.71
N LEU A 131 -0.76 -12.08 -13.30
CA LEU A 131 0.14 -11.75 -14.39
C LEU A 131 -0.67 -11.44 -15.66
N GLN A 132 -0.21 -10.48 -16.46
CA GLN A 132 -0.92 -10.03 -17.66
C GLN A 132 -1.11 -11.15 -18.69
N SER A 133 -0.13 -12.05 -18.82
CA SER A 133 -0.20 -13.23 -19.70
C SER A 133 -1.27 -14.24 -19.27
N SER A 134 -1.70 -14.21 -18.00
CA SER A 134 -2.74 -15.09 -17.47
C SER A 134 -4.15 -14.51 -17.64
N THR A 135 -4.30 -13.18 -17.71
CA THR A 135 -5.64 -12.56 -17.80
C THR A 135 -6.30 -12.75 -19.16
N ASP A 136 -5.52 -12.73 -20.23
CA ASP A 136 -6.03 -12.85 -21.60
C ASP A 136 -6.32 -14.31 -21.98
N ARG A 137 -5.62 -15.26 -21.35
CA ARG A 137 -5.71 -16.70 -21.67
C ARG A 137 -6.90 -17.40 -21.00
N LEU A 138 -7.44 -16.85 -19.91
CA LEU A 138 -8.40 -17.55 -19.03
C LEU A 138 -9.77 -16.88 -18.91
N ASN A 139 -10.08 -15.88 -19.73
CA ASN A 139 -11.31 -15.06 -19.61
C ASN A 139 -11.55 -14.59 -18.15
N PHE A 140 -10.47 -14.34 -17.40
CA PHE A 140 -10.52 -14.14 -15.96
C PHE A 140 -11.37 -12.92 -15.57
N ARG A 141 -11.50 -11.96 -16.47
CA ARG A 141 -12.40 -10.81 -16.31
C ARG A 141 -13.88 -11.22 -16.25
N ALA A 142 -14.30 -12.22 -17.04
CA ALA A 142 -15.65 -12.76 -16.97
C ALA A 142 -15.88 -13.48 -15.65
N THR A 143 -14.89 -14.27 -15.19
CA THR A 143 -14.93 -14.89 -13.85
C THR A 143 -15.07 -13.87 -12.74
N LEU A 144 -14.30 -12.77 -12.78
CA LEU A 144 -14.44 -11.70 -11.79
C LEU A 144 -15.79 -10.96 -11.89
N GLY A 145 -16.36 -10.84 -13.09
CA GLY A 145 -17.71 -10.31 -13.28
C GLY A 145 -18.79 -11.20 -12.65
N LEU A 146 -18.66 -12.51 -12.81
CA LEU A 146 -19.54 -13.48 -12.15
C LEU A 146 -19.40 -13.42 -10.64
N LEU A 147 -18.17 -13.43 -10.11
CA LEU A 147 -17.89 -13.24 -8.69
C LEU A 147 -18.52 -11.94 -8.18
N ALA A 148 -18.28 -10.80 -8.85
CA ALA A 148 -18.89 -9.50 -8.55
C ALA A 148 -20.41 -9.55 -8.42
N SER A 149 -21.07 -10.29 -9.31
CA SER A 149 -22.54 -10.40 -9.29
C SER A 149 -23.08 -11.34 -8.19
N GLN A 150 -22.24 -12.20 -7.61
CA GLN A 150 -22.68 -13.29 -6.72
C GLN A 150 -22.12 -13.21 -5.30
N MET A 151 -21.25 -12.24 -5.00
CA MET A 151 -20.56 -12.16 -3.71
C MET A 151 -21.43 -11.67 -2.53
N GLY A 152 -22.61 -11.09 -2.80
CA GLY A 152 -23.45 -10.50 -1.76
C GLY A 152 -22.70 -9.41 -0.96
N ASP A 153 -22.82 -9.46 0.36
CA ASP A 153 -22.20 -8.49 1.29
C ASP A 153 -20.73 -8.80 1.61
N PHE A 154 -20.07 -9.67 0.84
CA PHE A 154 -18.67 -10.05 1.09
C PHE A 154 -17.67 -8.89 0.88
N ALA A 155 -17.91 -8.06 -0.14
CA ALA A 155 -17.13 -6.88 -0.47
C ALA A 155 -17.96 -5.93 -1.34
N ASP A 156 -17.67 -4.63 -1.28
CA ASP A 156 -18.36 -3.63 -2.10
C ASP A 156 -17.90 -3.66 -3.56
N THR A 157 -16.64 -4.05 -3.79
CA THR A 157 -16.07 -4.10 -5.14
C THR A 157 -15.10 -5.26 -5.32
N VAL A 158 -14.94 -5.68 -6.59
CA VAL A 158 -13.87 -6.59 -7.02
C VAL A 158 -12.90 -5.91 -7.97
N ASP A 159 -11.64 -5.94 -7.58
CA ASP A 159 -10.54 -5.28 -8.28
C ASP A 159 -9.54 -6.31 -8.81
N LEU A 160 -9.12 -6.10 -10.07
CA LEU A 160 -8.09 -6.89 -10.71
C LEU A 160 -6.81 -6.08 -10.85
N VAL A 161 -5.76 -6.52 -10.15
CA VAL A 161 -4.43 -5.94 -10.25
C VAL A 161 -3.59 -6.79 -11.18
N VAL A 162 -3.49 -6.33 -12.43
CA VAL A 162 -2.64 -6.97 -13.43
C VAL A 162 -1.19 -6.53 -13.30
N GLU A 163 -0.24 -7.36 -13.74
CA GLU A 163 1.13 -6.91 -13.95
C GLU A 163 1.14 -5.70 -14.89
N GLY A 164 1.78 -4.60 -14.47
CA GLY A 164 1.75 -3.33 -15.19
C GLY A 164 0.67 -2.33 -14.75
N ALA A 165 -0.26 -2.72 -13.87
CA ALA A 165 -1.24 -1.81 -13.26
C ALA A 165 -0.57 -0.66 -12.46
N PHE A 166 0.66 -0.88 -12.02
CA PHE A 166 1.52 0.12 -11.40
C PHE A 166 2.94 -0.01 -11.92
N SER A 167 3.69 1.09 -11.87
CA SER A 167 5.12 1.06 -12.18
C SER A 167 5.91 0.42 -11.04
N ARG A 168 7.01 -0.26 -11.39
CA ARG A 168 7.97 -0.80 -10.38
C ARG A 168 8.52 0.29 -9.46
N THR A 169 8.60 1.51 -9.98
CA THR A 169 8.99 2.70 -9.23
C THR A 169 7.97 3.04 -8.14
N ARG A 170 6.68 3.02 -8.46
CA ARG A 170 5.62 3.28 -7.48
C ARG A 170 5.64 2.23 -6.35
N ALA A 171 5.78 0.96 -6.71
CA ALA A 171 5.91 -0.12 -5.73
C ALA A 171 7.17 0.01 -4.85
N PHE A 172 8.31 0.40 -5.43
CA PHE A 172 9.54 0.65 -4.68
C PHE A 172 9.39 1.80 -3.68
N ASN A 173 8.77 2.92 -4.10
CA ASN A 173 8.52 4.04 -3.20
C ASN A 173 7.55 3.63 -2.08
N ALA A 174 6.52 2.83 -2.38
CA ALA A 174 5.56 2.34 -1.39
C ALA A 174 6.22 1.40 -0.35
N GLU A 175 7.12 0.52 -0.79
CA GLU A 175 7.95 -0.28 0.11
C GLU A 175 8.81 0.60 1.01
N LEU A 176 9.45 1.62 0.44
CA LEU A 176 10.26 2.56 1.21
C LEU A 176 9.41 3.36 2.22
N PHE A 177 8.21 3.79 1.84
CA PHE A 177 7.25 4.43 2.75
C PHE A 177 6.89 3.51 3.90
N HIS A 178 6.60 2.24 3.61
CA HIS A 178 6.28 1.26 4.64
C HIS A 178 7.41 1.10 5.65
N PHE A 179 8.67 1.01 5.21
CA PHE A 179 9.80 0.86 6.12
C PHE A 179 10.06 2.08 7.00
N LEU A 180 9.95 3.29 6.45
CA LEU A 180 10.35 4.50 7.18
C LEU A 180 9.20 5.17 7.93
N ARG A 181 7.94 4.83 7.64
CA ARG A 181 6.75 5.42 8.29
C ARG A 181 6.75 5.23 9.80
N TRP A 182 7.38 4.18 10.32
CA TRP A 182 7.38 3.83 11.75
C TRP A 182 8.53 4.46 12.53
N GLU A 183 9.43 5.16 11.86
CA GLU A 183 10.55 5.80 12.55
C GLU A 183 10.13 7.14 13.15
N HIS A 184 10.45 7.30 14.43
CA HIS A 184 10.22 8.54 15.16
C HIS A 184 11.49 9.38 15.17
N ASP A 185 11.43 10.54 14.52
CA ASP A 185 12.46 11.57 14.63
C ASP A 185 11.79 12.95 14.52
N GLN A 186 11.15 13.35 15.61
CA GLN A 186 10.35 14.57 15.69
C GLN A 186 11.18 15.82 15.37
N GLU A 187 12.44 15.88 15.82
CA GLU A 187 13.33 17.00 15.54
C GLU A 187 13.56 17.14 14.02
N ALA A 188 13.86 16.04 13.32
CA ALA A 188 13.99 16.07 11.87
C ALA A 188 12.65 16.38 11.18
N ASP A 189 11.57 15.76 11.66
CA ASP A 189 10.14 16.13 11.57
C ASP A 189 9.91 17.62 11.33
N GLU A 190 10.16 18.37 12.39
CA GLU A 190 9.86 19.79 12.52
C GLU A 190 10.74 20.65 11.63
N VAL A 191 12.03 20.33 11.54
CA VAL A 191 12.98 21.06 10.68
C VAL A 191 12.57 20.94 9.21
N LEU A 192 12.28 19.72 8.73
CA LEU A 192 11.87 19.52 7.35
C LEU A 192 10.51 20.13 7.07
N LEU A 193 9.59 20.11 8.05
CA LEU A 193 8.28 20.71 7.88
C LEU A 193 8.41 22.23 7.68
N GLY A 194 9.24 22.90 8.48
CA GLY A 194 9.49 24.33 8.32
C GLY A 194 10.08 24.68 6.94
N LEU A 195 11.01 23.87 6.43
CA LEU A 195 11.58 24.04 5.09
C LEU A 195 10.54 23.81 4.00
N VAL A 196 9.76 22.73 4.10
CA VAL A 196 8.76 22.37 3.08
C VAL A 196 7.61 23.38 3.03
N SER A 197 7.15 23.86 4.18
CA SER A 197 6.07 24.85 4.26
C SER A 197 6.42 26.21 3.65
N SER A 198 7.71 26.49 3.43
CA SER A 198 8.19 27.71 2.78
C SER A 198 8.62 27.49 1.33
N LEU A 199 8.47 26.28 0.79
CA LEU A 199 8.81 25.98 -0.61
C LEU A 199 7.80 26.59 -1.57
N GLU A 200 8.26 27.53 -2.39
CA GLU A 200 7.53 27.99 -3.56
C GLU A 200 8.02 27.22 -4.79
N GLY A 201 7.18 26.32 -5.31
CA GLY A 201 7.44 25.60 -6.57
C GLY A 201 8.13 24.25 -6.39
N VAL A 202 9.12 23.99 -7.25
CA VAL A 202 9.70 22.66 -7.48
C VAL A 202 11.14 22.61 -6.99
N THR A 203 11.52 21.57 -6.24
CA THR A 203 12.89 21.37 -5.74
C THR A 203 13.33 19.91 -5.84
N THR A 204 14.55 19.59 -5.43
CA THR A 204 15.07 18.22 -5.37
C THR A 204 15.21 17.72 -3.94
N VAL A 205 15.20 16.40 -3.77
CA VAL A 205 15.52 15.74 -2.49
C VAL A 205 16.87 16.23 -1.95
N ALA A 206 17.92 16.24 -2.77
CA ALA A 206 19.24 16.69 -2.36
C ALA A 206 19.26 18.13 -1.84
N ALA A 207 18.54 19.04 -2.50
CA ALA A 207 18.48 20.44 -2.10
C ALA A 207 17.80 20.62 -0.74
N ILE A 208 16.67 19.95 -0.52
CA ILE A 208 15.96 19.98 0.77
C ILE A 208 16.85 19.38 1.87
N VAL A 209 17.44 18.22 1.63
CA VAL A 209 18.28 17.52 2.62
C VAL A 209 19.52 18.36 2.96
N ALA A 210 20.16 18.99 1.97
CA ALA A 210 21.28 19.89 2.20
C ALA A 210 20.87 21.12 3.02
N ALA A 211 19.74 21.75 2.68
CA ALA A 211 19.22 22.92 3.40
C ALA A 211 18.88 22.60 4.86
N SER A 212 18.43 21.36 5.15
CA SER A 212 18.14 20.92 6.51
C SER A 212 19.39 20.77 7.40
N GLY A 213 20.56 20.52 6.81
CA GLY A 213 21.78 20.15 7.55
C GLY A 213 21.73 18.77 8.23
N LEU A 214 20.62 18.03 8.12
CA LEU A 214 20.36 16.77 8.84
C LEU A 214 20.90 15.52 8.14
N LYS A 215 21.44 15.64 6.92
CA LYS A 215 22.00 14.53 6.13
C LYS A 215 20.99 13.37 6.04
N GLY A 216 21.40 12.15 6.41
CA GLY A 216 20.55 10.96 6.36
C GLY A 216 19.26 11.07 7.18
N ARG A 217 19.25 11.79 8.32
CA ARG A 217 18.02 12.03 9.10
C ARG A 217 17.01 12.84 8.29
N GLY A 218 17.49 13.86 7.58
CA GLY A 218 16.65 14.70 6.73
C GLY A 218 16.06 13.94 5.54
N TRP A 219 16.83 13.04 4.93
CA TRP A 219 16.30 12.17 3.86
C TRP A 219 15.18 11.26 4.37
N ARG A 220 15.36 10.62 5.55
CA ARG A 220 14.33 9.74 6.14
C ARG A 220 13.06 10.51 6.50
N SER A 221 13.21 11.69 7.06
CA SER A 221 12.10 12.61 7.36
C SER A 221 11.33 13.00 6.10
N LEU A 222 12.04 13.35 5.02
CA LEU A 222 11.42 13.67 3.74
C LEU A 222 10.62 12.50 3.14
N VAL A 223 11.14 11.29 3.24
CA VAL A 223 10.41 10.08 2.82
C VAL A 223 9.15 9.88 3.67
N ARG A 224 9.22 10.06 4.99
CA ARG A 224 8.02 10.03 5.86
C ARG A 224 7.01 11.09 5.43
N MET A 225 7.43 12.31 5.13
CA MET A 225 6.53 13.35 4.61
C MET A 225 5.85 12.96 3.30
N CYS A 226 6.55 12.27 2.41
CA CYS A 226 5.96 11.70 1.20
C CYS A 226 4.94 10.59 1.54
N ALA A 227 5.27 9.71 2.50
CA ALA A 227 4.38 8.67 2.98
C ALA A 227 3.09 9.22 3.64
N HIS A 228 3.18 10.42 4.23
CA HIS A 228 2.07 11.18 4.81
C HIS A 228 1.41 12.16 3.82
N HIS A 229 1.77 12.10 2.53
CA HIS A 229 1.23 12.95 1.46
C HIS A 229 1.39 14.47 1.68
N ARG A 230 2.35 14.90 2.51
CA ARG A 230 2.70 16.33 2.68
C ARG A 230 3.58 16.85 1.55
N VAL A 231 4.35 15.96 0.92
CA VAL A 231 5.19 16.23 -0.24
C VAL A 231 4.88 15.20 -1.32
N ALA A 232 4.84 15.62 -2.57
CA ALA A 232 4.64 14.73 -3.71
C ALA A 232 5.93 14.54 -4.51
N VAL A 233 6.21 13.28 -4.83
CA VAL A 233 7.24 12.91 -5.81
C VAL A 233 6.69 13.17 -7.21
N VAL A 234 7.35 14.03 -7.98
CA VAL A 234 6.91 14.37 -9.34
C VAL A 234 7.05 13.17 -10.26
N ARG A 235 8.18 12.48 -10.22
CA ARG A 235 8.45 11.29 -11.01
C ARG A 235 9.66 10.53 -10.46
N GLY A 236 9.68 9.23 -10.68
CA GLY A 236 10.87 8.42 -10.42
C GLY A 236 10.91 7.79 -9.03
N ARG A 237 11.98 7.02 -8.81
CA ARG A 237 12.25 6.45 -7.49
C ARG A 237 12.79 7.55 -6.61
N ILE A 238 12.43 7.56 -5.34
CA ILE A 238 12.99 8.56 -4.41
C ILE A 238 14.49 8.32 -4.26
N ASP A 239 15.25 9.26 -4.81
CA ASP A 239 16.70 9.40 -4.74
C ASP A 239 17.06 10.89 -4.65
N ASP A 240 18.36 11.18 -4.56
CA ASP A 240 18.88 12.54 -4.38
C ASP A 240 18.43 13.52 -5.49
N TYR A 241 18.22 13.04 -6.71
CA TYR A 241 17.87 13.85 -7.89
C TYR A 241 16.36 13.96 -8.09
N THR A 242 15.58 13.27 -7.27
CA THR A 242 14.14 13.22 -7.38
C THR A 242 13.55 14.60 -7.16
N THR A 243 12.72 14.99 -8.11
CA THR A 243 11.99 16.25 -8.07
C THR A 243 10.76 16.13 -7.19
N LEU A 244 10.58 17.10 -6.30
CA LEU A 244 9.52 17.17 -5.32
C LEU A 244 8.71 18.45 -5.49
N ILE A 245 7.43 18.35 -5.19
CA ILE A 245 6.50 19.48 -5.10
C ILE A 245 5.84 19.42 -3.73
N ALA A 246 5.89 20.54 -3.00
CA ALA A 246 5.12 20.70 -1.79
C ALA A 246 3.62 20.63 -2.14
N ARG A 247 2.84 19.84 -1.40
CA ARG A 247 1.38 19.91 -1.51
C ARG A 247 0.88 21.00 -0.58
N ASP A 248 -0.27 21.62 -0.89
CA ASP A 248 -0.93 22.56 0.01
C ASP A 248 -1.04 21.95 1.41
N ILE A 249 -0.18 22.42 2.31
CA ILE A 249 -0.31 22.17 3.74
C ILE A 249 -1.37 23.17 4.16
N ALA A 250 -2.65 22.81 3.99
CA ALA A 250 -3.74 23.62 4.48
C ALA A 250 -3.47 23.94 5.96
N ALA A 251 -3.37 25.24 6.27
CA ALA A 251 -3.14 25.77 7.61
C ALA A 251 -4.32 25.45 8.55
#